data_AF-A0A523P8T0-F1
#
_entry.id   AF-A0A523P8T0-F1
#
_cell.length_a   1.000
_cell.length_b   1.000
_cell.length_c   1.000
_cell.angle_alpha   90.00
_cell.angle_beta   90.00
_cell.angle_gamma   90.00
#
_symmetry.space_group_name_H-M   'P 1'
#
loop_
_entity.id
_entity.type
_entity.pdbx_description
1 polymer ?
#
loop_
_entity_poly.entity_id
_entity_poly.type
_entity_poly.pdbx_seq_one_letter_code
_entity_poly.pdbx_strand_id
1 'polypeptide(L)'
;MTRSGEDGAGWALRHVRGIARALLRIPRAHAILPAAAWMGLIWALSATRLPGIGGAGVGQAFLTNFAHAPEFGLLALWLLLLAPRRDGWAVLSVGTTASILAFVAAYALTDELHQSRVPGRDASILDVVTDSIGAACVLWIARYAGTSGATHRGLVGRFCIGLLLCALAALGSTLWGLAYEAGPWL
;
A
#
# COMPACT_ATOMS: atom_id res chain seq x y z
N MET A 1 21.35 -23.57 14.49
CA MET A 1 21.12 -22.53 15.53
C MET A 1 19.89 -21.66 15.21
N THR A 2 18.72 -22.20 14.84
CA THR A 2 17.61 -21.38 14.29
C THR A 2 16.22 -21.59 14.91
N ARG A 3 16.04 -22.47 15.91
CA ARG A 3 14.71 -22.70 16.54
C ARG A 3 14.35 -21.71 17.65
N SER A 4 15.30 -21.27 18.48
CA SER A 4 15.00 -20.52 19.72
C SER A 4 14.43 -19.11 19.52
N GLY A 5 14.61 -18.49 18.34
CA GLY A 5 14.10 -17.14 18.06
C GLY A 5 12.65 -17.09 17.58
N GLU A 6 12.10 -18.21 17.09
CA GLU A 6 10.72 -18.27 16.58
C GLU A 6 9.72 -18.65 17.67
N ASP A 7 10.16 -19.45 18.64
CA ASP A 7 9.33 -19.92 19.77
C ASP A 7 8.88 -18.75 20.68
N GLY A 8 9.66 -17.66 20.74
CA GLY A 8 9.32 -16.42 21.47
C GLY A 8 8.60 -15.34 20.65
N ALA A 9 8.51 -15.49 19.32
CA ALA A 9 7.82 -14.51 18.47
C ALA A 9 6.31 -14.70 18.63
N GLY A 10 5.56 -13.69 19.09
CA GLY A 10 4.09 -13.81 19.22
C GLY A 10 3.39 -14.07 17.88
N TRP A 11 2.14 -14.54 17.94
CA TRP A 11 1.44 -15.15 16.80
C TRP A 11 1.47 -14.31 15.51
N ALA A 12 1.12 -13.02 15.57
CA ALA A 12 1.07 -12.16 14.38
C ALA A 12 2.42 -12.08 13.65
N LEU A 13 3.52 -11.97 14.40
CA LEU A 13 4.87 -11.90 13.82
C LEU A 13 5.27 -13.21 13.15
N ARG A 14 4.90 -14.36 13.73
CA ARG A 14 5.15 -15.67 13.10
C ARG A 14 4.39 -15.82 11.80
N HIS A 15 3.11 -15.41 11.77
CA HIS A 15 2.29 -15.49 10.55
C HIS A 15 2.82 -14.57 9.45
N VAL A 16 3.11 -13.31 9.77
CA VAL A 16 3.68 -12.36 8.78
C VAL A 16 5.01 -12.87 8.23
N ARG A 17 5.91 -13.37 9.09
CA ARG A 17 7.19 -13.94 8.64
C ARG A 17 7.00 -15.21 7.81
N GLY A 18 6.10 -16.09 8.21
CA GLY A 18 5.78 -17.32 7.48
C GLY A 18 5.28 -17.04 6.07
N ILE A 19 4.28 -16.16 5.95
CA ILE A 19 3.72 -15.73 4.67
C ILE A 19 4.79 -15.04 3.81
N ALA A 20 5.52 -14.07 4.37
CA ALA A 20 6.55 -13.35 3.62
C ALA A 20 7.64 -14.28 3.10
N ARG A 21 8.13 -15.23 3.92
CA ARG A 21 9.10 -16.22 3.46
C ARG A 21 8.53 -17.15 2.40
N ALA A 22 7.26 -17.52 2.49
CA ALA A 22 6.60 -18.32 1.45
C ALA A 22 6.53 -17.55 0.12
N LEU A 23 6.11 -16.28 0.15
CA LEU A 23 6.07 -15.41 -1.03
C LEU A 23 7.48 -15.17 -1.61
N LEU A 24 8.48 -14.96 -0.75
CA LEU A 24 9.88 -14.78 -1.16
C LEU A 24 10.56 -16.07 -1.65
N ARG A 25 9.86 -17.21 -1.71
CA ARG A 25 10.30 -18.38 -2.49
C ARG A 25 10.03 -18.24 -3.99
N ILE A 26 9.11 -17.34 -4.39
CA ILE A 26 8.86 -17.05 -5.81
C ILE A 26 10.18 -16.54 -6.43
N PRO A 27 10.71 -17.16 -7.50
CA PRO A 27 11.94 -16.70 -8.13
C PRO A 27 11.79 -15.25 -8.62
N ARG A 28 12.85 -14.43 -8.48
CA ARG A 28 12.79 -12.99 -8.83
C ARG A 28 12.35 -12.74 -10.28
N ALA A 29 12.68 -13.63 -11.20
CA ALA A 29 12.24 -13.55 -12.60
C ALA A 29 10.70 -13.58 -12.77
N HIS A 30 9.98 -14.28 -11.88
CA HIS A 30 8.52 -14.39 -11.89
C HIS A 30 7.84 -13.42 -10.94
N ALA A 31 8.61 -12.78 -10.04
CA ALA A 31 8.08 -11.84 -9.06
C ALA A 31 7.48 -10.57 -9.67
N ILE A 32 7.76 -10.28 -10.94
CA ILE A 32 7.12 -9.18 -11.69
C ILE A 32 5.65 -9.47 -12.01
N LEU A 33 5.28 -10.75 -12.18
CA LEU A 33 3.92 -11.15 -12.58
C LEU A 33 2.84 -10.69 -11.58
N PRO A 34 2.96 -10.92 -10.25
CA PRO A 34 1.95 -10.43 -9.31
C PRO A 34 1.89 -8.90 -9.27
N ALA A 35 3.01 -8.20 -9.40
CA ALA A 35 3.02 -6.73 -9.45
C ALA A 35 2.31 -6.21 -10.71
N ALA A 36 2.63 -6.75 -11.88
CA ALA A 36 2.01 -6.38 -13.14
C ALA A 36 0.50 -6.73 -13.18
N ALA A 37 0.13 -7.89 -12.66
CA ALA A 37 -1.27 -8.30 -12.54
C ALA A 37 -2.05 -7.35 -11.61
N TRP A 38 -1.44 -6.95 -10.48
CA TRP A 38 -2.05 -6.01 -9.55
C TRP A 38 -2.18 -4.60 -10.14
N MET A 39 -1.16 -4.13 -10.86
CA MET A 39 -1.23 -2.88 -11.62
C MET A 39 -2.38 -2.92 -12.64
N GLY A 40 -2.51 -4.00 -13.40
CA GLY A 40 -3.62 -4.19 -14.34
C GLY A 40 -5.00 -4.22 -13.67
N LEU A 41 -5.10 -4.79 -12.46
CA LEU A 41 -6.31 -4.74 -11.66
C LEU A 41 -6.65 -3.30 -11.23
N ILE A 42 -5.68 -2.56 -10.66
CA ILE A 42 -5.86 -1.15 -10.29
C ILE A 42 -6.38 -0.36 -11.50
N TRP A 43 -5.70 -0.48 -12.65
CA TRP A 43 -6.10 0.20 -13.88
C TRP A 43 -7.55 -0.12 -14.29
N ALA A 44 -7.93 -1.39 -14.24
CA ALA A 44 -9.28 -1.83 -14.59
C ALA A 44 -10.34 -1.29 -13.61
N LEU A 45 -10.04 -1.26 -12.31
CA LEU A 45 -10.94 -0.68 -11.29
C LEU A 45 -11.08 0.83 -11.48
N SER A 46 -9.97 1.53 -11.74
CA SER A 46 -9.93 2.97 -11.98
C SER A 46 -10.62 3.40 -13.27
N ALA A 47 -10.79 2.49 -14.24
CA ALA A 47 -11.57 2.73 -15.45
C ALA A 47 -13.10 2.71 -15.23
N THR A 48 -13.57 2.19 -14.08
CA THR A 48 -15.00 2.14 -13.77
C THR A 48 -15.43 3.39 -13.02
N ARG A 49 -16.69 3.83 -13.19
CA ARG A 49 -17.26 4.91 -12.37
C ARG A 49 -17.81 4.34 -11.07
N LEU A 50 -17.16 4.65 -9.95
CA LEU A 50 -17.79 4.51 -8.64
C LEU A 50 -18.66 5.76 -8.37
N PRO A 51 -19.77 5.65 -7.63
CA PRO A 51 -20.55 6.81 -7.24
C PRO A 51 -19.64 7.80 -6.50
N GLY A 52 -19.41 8.97 -7.10
CA GLY A 52 -18.68 10.07 -6.46
C GLY A 52 -19.47 10.66 -5.30
N ILE A 53 -18.82 11.51 -4.50
CA ILE A 53 -19.38 12.17 -3.31
C ILE A 53 -20.73 12.85 -3.61
N GLY A 54 -20.92 13.36 -4.83
CA GLY A 54 -22.19 13.98 -5.26
C GLY A 54 -23.42 13.06 -5.30
N GLY A 55 -23.26 11.74 -5.19
CA GLY A 55 -24.36 10.76 -5.03
C GLY A 55 -24.14 9.73 -3.92
N ALA A 56 -22.96 9.73 -3.29
CA ALA A 56 -22.53 8.81 -2.25
C ALA A 56 -22.49 9.55 -0.90
N GLY A 57 -23.13 9.02 0.14
CA GLY A 57 -23.01 9.60 1.48
C GLY A 57 -21.55 9.67 1.94
N VAL A 58 -21.24 10.57 2.89
CA VAL A 58 -19.87 10.80 3.43
C VAL A 58 -19.14 9.51 3.80
N GLY A 59 -19.86 8.51 4.33
CA GLY A 59 -19.28 7.20 4.66
C GLY A 59 -18.78 6.44 3.44
N GLN A 60 -19.52 6.46 2.32
CA GLN A 60 -19.08 5.83 1.07
C GLN A 60 -17.90 6.58 0.45
N ALA A 61 -17.91 7.91 0.48
CA ALA A 61 -16.77 8.72 0.05
C ALA A 61 -15.50 8.36 0.83
N PHE A 62 -15.61 8.27 2.16
CA PHE A 62 -14.51 7.83 3.02
C PHE A 62 -14.02 6.43 2.68
N LEU A 63 -14.92 5.47 2.47
CA LEU A 63 -14.53 4.10 2.14
C LEU A 63 -13.82 3.99 0.79
N THR A 64 -14.28 4.73 -0.23
CA THR A 64 -13.62 4.80 -1.54
C THR A 64 -12.22 5.40 -1.39
N ASN A 65 -12.09 6.55 -0.74
CA ASN A 65 -10.79 7.20 -0.50
C ASN A 65 -9.87 6.33 0.39
N PHE A 66 -10.43 5.54 1.29
CA PHE A 66 -9.67 4.63 2.13
C PHE A 66 -9.16 3.40 1.36
N ALA A 67 -9.86 2.95 0.31
CA ALA A 67 -9.49 1.77 -0.49
C ALA A 67 -8.17 1.95 -1.26
N HIS A 68 -7.83 3.19 -1.62
CA HIS A 68 -6.55 3.59 -2.22
C HIS A 68 -5.33 3.09 -1.42
N ALA A 69 -5.36 3.29 -0.10
CA ALA A 69 -4.24 2.93 0.77
C ALA A 69 -3.87 1.41 0.73
N PRO A 70 -4.79 0.45 0.95
CA PRO A 70 -4.47 -0.96 0.81
C PRO A 70 -4.21 -1.37 -0.65
N GLU A 71 -4.83 -0.73 -1.65
CA GLU A 71 -4.56 -1.02 -3.07
C GLU A 71 -3.09 -0.77 -3.44
N PHE A 72 -2.58 0.43 -3.16
CA PHE A 72 -1.19 0.78 -3.45
C PHE A 72 -0.21 0.24 -2.40
N GLY A 73 -0.68 -0.01 -1.17
CA GLY A 73 0.05 -0.81 -0.18
C GLY A 73 0.35 -2.22 -0.68
N LEU A 74 -0.63 -2.90 -1.29
CA LEU A 74 -0.44 -4.22 -1.90
C LEU A 74 0.47 -4.15 -3.13
N LEU A 75 0.40 -3.08 -3.93
CA LEU A 75 1.38 -2.87 -5.00
C LEU A 75 2.81 -2.82 -4.43
N ALA A 76 3.05 -2.07 -3.36
CA ALA A 76 4.35 -2.03 -2.69
C ALA A 76 4.77 -3.43 -2.18
N LEU A 77 3.83 -4.21 -1.64
CA LEU A 77 4.09 -5.59 -1.20
C LEU A 77 4.53 -6.49 -2.37
N TRP A 78 3.92 -6.38 -3.54
CA TRP A 78 4.33 -7.16 -4.71
C TRP A 78 5.70 -6.72 -5.24
N LEU A 79 5.97 -5.41 -5.24
CA LEU A 79 7.28 -4.88 -5.62
C LEU A 79 8.41 -5.33 -4.67
N LEU A 80 8.12 -5.60 -3.39
CA LEU A 80 9.11 -6.19 -2.47
C LEU A 80 9.64 -7.55 -2.95
N LEU A 81 8.86 -8.30 -3.72
CA LEU A 81 9.31 -9.59 -4.24
C LEU A 81 10.44 -9.44 -5.27
N LEU A 82 10.56 -8.27 -5.89
CA LEU A 82 11.63 -7.93 -6.83
C LEU A 82 12.91 -7.45 -6.12
N ALA A 83 12.82 -7.07 -4.84
CA ALA A 83 13.96 -6.54 -4.09
C ALA A 83 15.10 -7.57 -3.93
N PRO A 84 16.36 -7.11 -3.74
CA PRO A 84 17.44 -7.98 -3.32
C PRO A 84 17.07 -8.74 -2.05
N ARG A 85 17.52 -9.99 -1.91
CA ARG A 85 17.18 -10.85 -0.78
C ARG A 85 18.43 -11.26 -0.01
N ARG A 86 18.33 -11.31 1.32
CA ARG A 86 19.38 -11.82 2.22
C ARG A 86 18.71 -12.61 3.34
N ASP A 87 19.24 -13.79 3.65
CA ASP A 87 18.73 -14.68 4.71
C ASP A 87 17.22 -14.99 4.59
N GLY A 88 16.73 -15.11 3.34
CA GLY A 88 15.31 -15.39 3.06
C GLY A 88 14.36 -14.20 3.25
N TRP A 89 14.87 -12.97 3.40
CA TRP A 89 14.09 -11.74 3.53
C TRP A 89 14.49 -10.68 2.49
N ALA A 90 13.60 -9.73 2.20
CA ALA A 90 13.89 -8.59 1.31
C ALA A 90 14.81 -7.56 1.99
N VAL A 91 15.84 -7.10 1.28
CA VAL A 91 16.79 -6.08 1.76
C VAL A 91 16.22 -4.69 1.51
N LEU A 92 15.60 -4.13 2.54
CA LEU A 92 14.99 -2.79 2.51
C LEU A 92 15.98 -1.69 2.91
N SER A 93 17.02 -1.52 2.10
CA SER A 93 17.92 -0.36 2.20
C SER A 93 17.14 0.95 1.94
N VAL A 94 17.75 2.10 2.26
CA VAL A 94 17.15 3.40 1.93
C VAL A 94 16.89 3.49 0.42
N GLY A 95 17.85 3.08 -0.42
CA GLY A 95 17.71 3.05 -1.86
C GLY A 95 16.56 2.16 -2.34
N THR A 96 16.49 0.90 -1.88
CA THR A 96 15.39 -0.01 -2.25
C THR A 96 14.03 0.57 -1.84
N THR A 97 13.94 1.11 -0.63
CA THR A 97 12.69 1.68 -0.09
C THR A 97 12.27 2.91 -0.91
N ALA A 98 13.21 3.82 -1.21
CA ALA A 98 12.96 5.00 -2.02
C ALA A 98 12.56 4.64 -3.45
N SER A 99 13.19 3.64 -4.08
CA SER A 99 12.83 3.19 -5.42
C SER A 99 11.42 2.61 -5.49
N ILE A 100 11.01 1.81 -4.49
CA ILE A 100 9.64 1.26 -4.45
C ILE A 100 8.63 2.39 -4.23
N LEU A 101 8.89 3.31 -3.30
CA LEU A 101 8.00 4.47 -3.07
C LEU A 101 7.88 5.36 -4.30
N ALA A 102 9.01 5.65 -4.97
CA ALA A 102 9.01 6.45 -6.19
C ALA A 102 8.22 5.77 -7.32
N PHE A 103 8.35 4.45 -7.47
CA PHE A 103 7.57 3.70 -8.44
C PHE A 103 6.07 3.73 -8.12
N VAL A 104 5.70 3.48 -6.87
CA VAL A 104 4.29 3.52 -6.43
C VAL A 104 3.71 4.91 -6.64
N ALA A 105 4.39 5.97 -6.22
CA ALA A 105 3.94 7.36 -6.41
C ALA A 105 3.80 7.72 -7.90
N ALA A 106 4.74 7.28 -8.75
CA ALA A 106 4.64 7.48 -10.20
C ALA A 106 3.46 6.72 -10.81
N TYR A 107 3.19 5.50 -10.34
CA TYR A 107 2.05 4.73 -10.80
C TYR A 107 0.72 5.33 -10.31
N ALA A 108 0.64 5.80 -9.06
CA ALA A 108 -0.50 6.52 -8.51
C ALA A 108 -0.81 7.78 -9.33
N LEU A 109 0.21 8.59 -9.63
CA LEU A 109 0.05 9.74 -10.53
C LEU A 109 -0.43 9.32 -11.93
N THR A 110 0.08 8.20 -12.45
CA THR A 110 -0.37 7.67 -13.74
C THR A 110 -1.84 7.25 -13.68
N ASP A 111 -2.27 6.66 -12.57
CA ASP A 111 -3.67 6.27 -12.36
C ASP A 111 -4.58 7.49 -12.30
N GLU A 112 -4.23 8.54 -11.55
CA GLU A 112 -4.98 9.81 -11.52
C GLU A 112 -5.07 10.47 -12.89
N LEU A 113 -3.98 10.47 -13.66
CA LEU A 113 -3.99 10.94 -15.03
C LEU A 113 -4.92 10.09 -15.90
N HIS A 114 -4.94 8.77 -15.72
CA HIS A 114 -5.88 7.89 -16.41
C HIS A 114 -7.34 8.19 -16.00
N GLN A 115 -7.63 8.34 -14.71
CA GLN A 115 -8.95 8.65 -14.18
C GLN A 115 -9.49 9.99 -14.70
N SER A 116 -8.64 11.02 -14.84
CA SER A 116 -9.06 12.32 -15.43
C SER A 116 -9.57 12.22 -16.88
N ARG A 117 -9.30 11.11 -17.56
CA ARG A 117 -9.80 10.82 -18.92
C ARG A 117 -11.06 9.95 -18.91
N VAL A 118 -11.51 9.50 -17.74
CA VAL A 118 -12.70 8.67 -17.57
C VAL A 118 -13.90 9.59 -17.27
N PRO A 119 -14.92 9.67 -18.13
CA PRO A 119 -16.06 10.55 -17.91
C PRO A 119 -16.78 10.28 -16.57
N GLY A 120 -16.91 11.31 -15.75
CA GLY A 120 -17.59 11.22 -14.45
C GLY A 120 -16.75 10.59 -13.34
N ARG A 121 -15.43 10.45 -13.54
CA ARG A 121 -14.43 10.29 -12.48
C ARG A 121 -13.80 11.64 -12.15
N ASP A 122 -13.37 11.78 -10.90
CA ASP A 122 -12.61 12.92 -10.41
C ASP A 122 -11.19 12.44 -10.10
N ALA A 123 -10.20 13.27 -10.42
CA ALA A 123 -8.80 12.97 -10.16
C ALA A 123 -8.29 13.86 -9.03
N SER A 124 -7.55 13.27 -8.09
CA SER A 124 -7.18 13.88 -6.82
C SER A 124 -5.72 13.62 -6.46
N ILE A 125 -4.95 14.69 -6.21
CA ILE A 125 -3.58 14.57 -5.68
C ILE A 125 -3.60 13.98 -4.27
N LEU A 126 -4.70 14.14 -3.54
CA LEU A 126 -4.86 13.56 -2.21
C LEU A 126 -4.96 12.03 -2.27
N ASP A 127 -5.38 11.47 -3.41
CA ASP A 127 -5.39 10.03 -3.63
C ASP A 127 -3.96 9.53 -3.86
N VAL A 128 -3.14 10.25 -4.64
CA VAL A 128 -1.67 9.98 -4.76
C VAL A 128 -0.97 10.00 -3.40
N VAL A 129 -1.35 10.94 -2.53
CA VAL A 129 -0.83 11.02 -1.15
C VAL A 129 -1.28 9.81 -0.34
N THR A 130 -2.55 9.43 -0.42
CA THR A 130 -3.11 8.27 0.29
C THR A 130 -2.46 6.96 -0.16
N ASP A 131 -2.26 6.79 -1.46
CA ASP A 131 -1.55 5.67 -2.09
C ASP A 131 -0.12 5.55 -1.58
N SER A 132 0.59 6.68 -1.54
CA SER A 132 1.97 6.77 -1.07
C SER A 132 2.09 6.45 0.42
N ILE A 133 1.13 6.89 1.24
CA ILE A 133 1.06 6.56 2.67
C ILE A 133 0.81 5.06 2.87
N GLY A 134 -0.11 4.46 2.11
CA GLY A 134 -0.38 3.02 2.12
C GLY A 134 0.88 2.20 1.80
N ALA A 135 1.58 2.57 0.73
CA ALA A 135 2.85 1.97 0.35
C ALA A 135 3.93 2.13 1.43
N ALA A 136 4.09 3.33 2.00
CA ALA A 136 5.06 3.59 3.06
C ALA A 136 4.78 2.75 4.33
N CYS A 137 3.51 2.61 4.71
CA CYS A 137 3.11 1.79 5.85
C CYS A 137 3.48 0.31 5.64
N VAL A 138 3.21 -0.24 4.44
CA VAL A 138 3.59 -1.62 4.11
C VAL A 138 5.10 -1.82 4.17
N LEU A 139 5.89 -0.90 3.59
CA LEU A 139 7.35 -0.98 3.63
C LEU A 139 7.91 -0.86 5.06
N TRP A 140 7.32 0.00 5.88
CA TRP A 140 7.69 0.16 7.29
C TRP A 140 7.44 -1.11 8.10
N ILE A 141 6.27 -1.73 7.92
CA ILE A 141 5.89 -3.00 8.55
C ILE A 141 6.79 -4.14 8.07
N ALA A 142 7.02 -4.27 6.76
CA ALA A 142 7.86 -5.29 6.17
C ALA A 142 9.33 -5.18 6.63
N ARG A 143 9.85 -3.95 6.71
CA ARG A 143 11.19 -3.68 7.25
C ARG A 143 11.28 -4.10 8.71
N TYR A 144 10.31 -3.71 9.53
CA TYR A 144 10.30 -4.07 10.95
C TYR A 144 10.24 -5.59 11.15
N ALA A 145 9.33 -6.28 10.46
CA ALA A 145 9.16 -7.73 10.56
C ALA A 145 10.42 -8.52 10.20
N GLY A 146 11.25 -8.00 9.29
CA GLY A 146 12.53 -8.57 8.89
C GLY A 146 13.67 -8.39 9.89
N THR A 147 13.52 -7.54 10.90
CA THR A 147 14.56 -7.34 11.93
C THR A 147 14.56 -8.45 12.97
N SER A 148 15.73 -8.82 13.50
CA SER A 148 15.86 -9.83 14.56
C SER A 148 15.15 -9.41 15.86
N GLY A 149 15.14 -8.12 16.17
CA GLY A 149 14.47 -7.54 17.34
C GLY A 149 12.96 -7.28 17.19
N ALA A 150 12.34 -7.74 16.11
CA ALA A 150 10.90 -7.53 15.93
C ALA A 150 10.09 -8.29 17.00
N THR A 151 9.09 -7.64 17.56
CA THR A 151 8.17 -8.23 18.54
C THR A 151 6.74 -8.19 18.04
N HIS A 152 5.88 -9.04 18.60
CA HIS A 152 4.45 -9.04 18.30
C HIS A 152 3.80 -7.67 18.58
N ARG A 153 4.04 -7.11 19.77
CA ARG A 153 3.51 -5.80 20.17
C ARG A 153 4.00 -4.70 19.25
N GLY A 154 5.28 -4.71 18.87
CA GLY A 154 5.84 -3.71 17.96
C GLY A 154 5.29 -3.84 16.53
N LEU A 155 4.92 -5.04 16.09
CA LEU A 155 4.30 -5.25 14.78
C LEU A 155 2.85 -4.76 14.78
N VAL A 156 2.07 -5.17 15.78
CA VAL A 156 0.68 -4.72 15.96
C VAL A 156 0.61 -3.20 16.10
N GLY A 157 1.50 -2.60 16.90
CA GLY A 157 1.56 -1.14 17.05
C GLY A 157 1.80 -0.42 15.72
N ARG A 158 2.72 -0.91 14.88
CA ARG A 158 2.96 -0.35 13.54
C ARG A 158 1.76 -0.51 12.62
N PHE A 159 1.10 -1.65 12.68
CA PHE A 159 -0.12 -1.88 11.92
C PHE A 159 -1.24 -0.92 12.33
N CYS A 160 -1.49 -0.75 13.64
CA CYS A 160 -2.49 0.20 14.12
C CYS A 160 -2.16 1.65 13.75
N ILE A 161 -0.88 2.06 13.89
CA ILE A 161 -0.43 3.39 13.47
C ILE A 161 -0.62 3.55 11.95
N GLY A 162 -0.23 2.56 11.16
CA GLY A 162 -0.40 2.58 9.71
C GLY A 162 -1.86 2.71 9.29
N LEU A 163 -2.76 1.93 9.90
CA LEU A 163 -4.20 2.04 9.69
C LEU A 163 -4.73 3.43 10.02
N LEU A 164 -4.29 4.01 11.14
CA LEU A 164 -4.67 5.37 11.52
C LEU A 164 -4.17 6.40 10.49
N LEU A 165 -2.93 6.30 10.03
CA LEU A 165 -2.38 7.21 9.02
C LEU A 165 -3.15 7.11 7.69
N CYS A 166 -3.49 5.89 7.26
CA CYS A 166 -4.31 5.66 6.06
C CYS A 166 -5.72 6.24 6.23
N ALA A 167 -6.34 6.05 7.40
CA ALA A 167 -7.66 6.59 7.70
C ALA A 167 -7.66 8.13 7.75
N LEU A 168 -6.62 8.75 8.32
CA LEU A 168 -6.48 10.20 8.36
C LEU A 168 -6.26 10.79 6.96
N ALA A 169 -5.48 10.13 6.11
CA ALA A 169 -5.29 10.54 4.72
C ALA A 169 -6.61 10.49 3.92
N ALA A 170 -7.33 9.36 4.02
CA ALA A 170 -8.63 9.18 3.39
C ALA A 170 -9.69 10.17 3.91
N LEU A 171 -9.68 10.44 5.23
CA LEU A 171 -10.54 11.46 5.82
C LEU A 171 -10.21 12.85 5.27
N GLY A 172 -8.91 13.18 5.13
CA GLY A 172 -8.47 14.42 4.51
C GLY A 172 -8.99 14.58 3.08
N SER A 173 -8.84 13.54 2.24
CA SER A 173 -9.39 13.53 0.87
C SER A 173 -10.92 13.71 0.87
N THR A 174 -11.61 13.03 1.79
CA THR A 174 -13.08 13.11 1.92
C THR A 174 -13.55 14.50 2.34
N LEU A 175 -12.92 15.08 3.36
CA LEU A 175 -13.27 16.41 3.85
C LEU A 175 -12.95 17.49 2.83
N TRP A 176 -11.87 17.32 2.06
CA TRP A 176 -11.53 18.22 0.96
C TRP A 176 -12.64 18.22 -0.10
N GLY A 177 -13.06 17.04 -0.57
CA GLY A 177 -14.13 16.94 -1.56
C GLY A 177 -15.48 17.51 -1.09
N LEU A 178 -15.77 17.46 0.21
CA LEU A 178 -16.95 18.11 0.79
C LEU A 178 -16.84 19.63 0.87
N ALA A 179 -15.62 20.17 1.02
CA ALA A 179 -15.38 21.59 1.24
C ALA A 179 -15.25 22.39 -0.06
N TYR A 180 -14.72 21.78 -1.13
CA TYR A 180 -14.28 22.51 -2.31
C TYR A 180 -15.04 22.20 -3.61
N GLU A 181 -15.97 21.24 -3.63
CA GLU A 181 -16.77 20.79 -4.80
C GLU A 181 -15.94 20.43 -6.07
N ALA A 182 -14.61 20.55 -6.01
CA ALA A 182 -13.65 20.50 -7.08
C ALA A 182 -12.42 19.70 -6.61
N GLY A 183 -11.88 18.87 -7.49
CA GLY A 183 -10.76 17.97 -7.19
C GLY A 183 -9.50 18.79 -6.89
N PRO A 184 -8.55 18.30 -6.09
CA PRO A 184 -7.32 19.05 -5.77
C PRO A 184 -6.34 19.17 -6.96
N TRP A 185 -6.78 18.81 -8.18
CA TRP A 185 -6.16 19.12 -9.47
C TRP A 185 -6.99 20.05 -10.37
N LEU A 186 -8.28 20.27 -10.05
CA LEU A 186 -9.27 21.05 -10.81
C LEU A 186 -10.39 21.54 -9.89
#